data_AF-A0A9E4RCD1-F1
#
_entry.id   AF-A0A9E4RCD1-F1
#
_cell.length_a   1.000
_cell.length_b   1.000
_cell.length_c   1.000
_cell.angle_alpha   90.00
_cell.angle_beta   90.00
_cell.angle_gamma   90.00
#
_symmetry.space_group_name_H-M   'P 1'
#
loop_
_entity.id
_entity.type
_entity.pdbx_description
1 polymer ?
#
loop_
_entity_poly.entity_id
_entity_poly.type
_entity_poly.pdbx_seq_one_letter_code
_entity_poly.pdbx_strand_id
1 'polypeptide(L)'
;VRLVSGTSGLSESFVSHLGKECAKQELGSVVASNFAIGAILMQQMSRMAARFYDHVEIIEQHHDGKIDAPSGTSLATAKAIVDAHGKPMSVTETKRETIQGTRGGVVDGVAIHSVRLPGLVAHQEVIFGGTGETLRIRHDTSDRASFMPGVLLAVREVMNLKSLVVGLEGLFGFESEGPHSAADAG
;
A
#
# COMPACT_ATOMS: atom_id res chain seq x y z
N VAL A 1 -11.60 13.10 23.54
CA VAL A 1 -10.61 13.59 22.53
C VAL A 1 -10.66 12.61 21.36
N ARG A 2 -10.67 13.10 20.11
CA ARG A 2 -10.55 12.23 18.92
C ARG A 2 -9.07 12.01 18.62
N LEU A 3 -8.70 10.76 18.34
CA LEU A 3 -7.30 10.38 18.11
C LEU A 3 -7.00 10.34 16.61
N VAL A 4 -5.86 10.91 16.21
CA VAL A 4 -5.24 10.67 14.91
C VAL A 4 -3.81 10.19 15.19
N SER A 5 -3.49 8.97 14.80
CA SER A 5 -2.20 8.33 15.08
C SER A 5 -1.50 7.91 13.80
N GLY A 6 -0.22 8.30 13.71
CA GLY A 6 0.73 7.87 12.68
C GLY A 6 1.67 6.75 13.09
N THR A 7 1.42 6.13 14.24
CA THR A 7 2.32 5.12 14.80
C THR A 7 2.26 3.83 13.98
N SER A 8 3.40 3.43 13.42
CA SER A 8 3.60 2.12 12.79
C SER A 8 3.81 1.02 13.84
N GLY A 9 3.48 -0.23 13.49
CA GLY A 9 3.81 -1.40 14.32
C GLY A 9 2.90 -1.61 15.55
N LEU A 10 1.71 -1.00 15.56
CA LEU A 10 0.70 -1.29 16.57
C LEU A 10 0.21 -2.74 16.42
N SER A 11 0.01 -3.44 17.54
CA SER A 11 -0.49 -4.82 17.52
C SER A 11 -1.96 -4.88 17.09
N GLU A 12 -2.35 -5.95 16.41
CA GLU A 12 -3.76 -6.19 16.03
C GLU A 12 -4.68 -6.20 17.26
N SER A 13 -4.22 -6.75 18.38
CA SER A 13 -4.95 -6.75 19.65
C SER A 13 -5.23 -5.34 20.18
N PHE A 14 -4.25 -4.43 20.05
CA PHE A 14 -4.41 -3.03 20.45
C PHE A 14 -5.37 -2.29 19.53
N VAL A 15 -5.22 -2.45 18.22
CA VAL A 15 -6.10 -1.82 17.21
C VAL A 15 -7.55 -2.30 17.39
N SER A 16 -7.75 -3.60 17.62
CA SER A 16 -9.07 -4.19 17.89
C SER A 16 -9.69 -3.65 19.18
N HIS A 17 -8.90 -3.57 20.26
CA HIS A 17 -9.36 -3.01 21.52
C HIS A 17 -9.76 -1.52 21.38
N LEU A 18 -8.91 -0.72 20.74
CA LEU A 18 -9.19 0.69 20.45
C LEU A 18 -10.49 0.85 19.64
N GLY A 19 -10.69 0.02 18.62
CA GLY A 19 -11.91 0.04 17.80
C GLY A 19 -13.18 -0.21 18.62
N LYS A 20 -13.14 -1.18 19.54
CA LYS A 20 -14.27 -1.48 20.45
C LYS A 20 -14.59 -0.31 21.37
N GLU A 21 -13.58 0.31 21.96
CA GLU A 21 -13.77 1.47 22.85
C GLU A 21 -14.28 2.69 22.09
N CYS A 22 -13.75 2.97 20.90
CA CYS A 22 -14.22 4.04 20.02
C CYS A 22 -15.71 3.87 19.67
N ALA A 23 -16.11 2.66 19.24
CA ALA A 23 -17.50 2.37 18.88
C ALA A 23 -18.45 2.49 20.08
N LYS A 24 -18.05 1.99 21.25
CA LYS A 24 -18.85 2.08 22.49
C LYS A 24 -19.14 3.53 22.90
N GLN A 25 -18.21 4.44 22.62
CA GLN A 25 -18.30 5.85 23.00
C GLN A 25 -18.79 6.76 21.86
N GLU A 26 -19.09 6.19 20.69
CA GLU A 26 -19.37 6.94 19.45
C GLU A 26 -18.28 7.99 19.12
N LEU A 27 -17.02 7.63 19.36
CA LEU A 27 -15.87 8.51 19.20
C LEU A 27 -15.03 8.12 17.97
N GLY A 28 -14.88 9.07 17.06
CA GLY A 28 -13.99 8.95 15.92
C GLY A 28 -12.51 8.80 16.31
N SER A 29 -11.82 7.92 15.60
CA SER A 29 -10.38 7.76 15.66
C SER A 29 -9.82 7.36 14.29
N VAL A 30 -8.61 7.80 13.97
CA VAL A 30 -7.88 7.41 12.75
C VAL A 30 -6.51 6.86 13.15
N VAL A 31 -6.20 5.67 12.68
CA VAL A 31 -4.86 5.07 12.80
C VAL A 31 -4.37 4.76 11.40
N ALA A 32 -3.32 5.44 10.95
CA ALA A 32 -2.74 5.24 9.62
C ALA A 32 -1.22 5.13 9.72
N SER A 33 -0.63 4.09 9.13
CA SER A 33 0.83 3.92 9.07
C SER A 33 1.49 4.78 7.98
N ASN A 34 0.69 5.41 7.11
CA ASN A 34 1.15 6.29 6.05
C ASN A 34 0.11 7.40 5.80
N PHE A 35 0.57 8.65 5.75
CA PHE A 35 -0.26 9.84 5.45
C PHE A 35 0.02 10.46 4.08
N ALA A 36 0.87 9.86 3.26
CA ALA A 36 1.15 10.36 1.91
C ALA A 36 -0.03 9.97 1.00
N ILE A 37 -0.87 10.96 0.68
CA ILE A 37 -2.04 10.77 -0.20
C ILE A 37 -1.63 10.11 -1.52
N GLY A 38 -0.52 10.57 -2.13
CA GLY A 38 -0.01 9.99 -3.38
C GLY A 38 0.39 8.52 -3.27
N ALA A 39 0.99 8.10 -2.15
CA ALA A 39 1.35 6.71 -1.92
C ALA A 39 0.09 5.82 -1.79
N ILE A 40 -0.93 6.33 -1.09
CA ILE A 40 -2.22 5.63 -0.93
C ILE A 40 -2.92 5.50 -2.29
N LEU A 41 -2.96 6.58 -3.07
CA LEU A 41 -3.52 6.57 -4.42
C LEU A 41 -2.78 5.59 -5.34
N MET A 42 -1.44 5.57 -5.31
CA MET A 42 -0.64 4.58 -6.05
C MET A 42 -1.04 3.16 -5.64
N GLN A 43 -1.23 2.88 -4.36
CA GLN A 43 -1.63 1.54 -3.89
C GLN A 43 -3.03 1.17 -4.40
N GLN A 44 -4.00 2.09 -4.34
CA GLN A 44 -5.36 1.84 -4.82
C GLN A 44 -5.43 1.67 -6.34
N MET A 45 -4.67 2.47 -7.10
CA MET A 45 -4.58 2.29 -8.55
C MET A 45 -3.90 0.96 -8.91
N SER A 46 -2.88 0.54 -8.17
CA SER A 46 -2.24 -0.77 -8.35
C SER A 46 -3.21 -1.92 -8.02
N ARG A 47 -4.01 -1.78 -6.96
CA ARG A 47 -5.09 -2.73 -6.63
C ARG A 47 -6.09 -2.85 -7.78
N MET A 48 -6.50 -1.73 -8.37
CA MET A 48 -7.41 -1.71 -9.51
C MET A 48 -6.78 -2.38 -10.75
N ALA A 49 -5.53 -2.04 -11.06
CA ALA A 49 -4.80 -2.59 -12.21
C ALA A 49 -4.59 -4.11 -12.08
N ALA A 50 -4.35 -4.61 -10.87
CA ALA A 50 -4.10 -6.04 -10.61
C ALA A 50 -5.20 -6.98 -11.11
N ARG A 51 -6.42 -6.49 -11.31
CA ARG A 51 -7.54 -7.26 -11.88
C ARG A 51 -7.33 -7.63 -13.36
N PHE A 52 -6.43 -6.95 -14.06
CA PHE A 52 -6.24 -7.06 -15.51
C PHE A 52 -4.87 -7.62 -15.92
N TYR A 53 -3.94 -7.77 -14.98
CA TYR A 53 -2.58 -8.22 -15.25
C TYR A 53 -2.24 -9.43 -14.39
N ASP A 54 -1.56 -10.42 -14.97
CA ASP A 54 -1.03 -11.58 -14.23
C ASP A 54 0.41 -11.35 -13.74
N HIS A 55 1.16 -10.40 -14.33
CA HIS A 55 2.58 -10.16 -14.01
C HIS A 55 2.78 -8.77 -13.42
N VAL A 56 3.52 -8.70 -12.30
CA VAL A 56 3.81 -7.45 -11.61
C VAL A 56 5.13 -7.51 -10.84
N GLU A 57 5.86 -6.40 -10.83
CA GLU A 57 7.02 -6.19 -9.95
C GLU A 57 6.92 -4.83 -9.24
N ILE A 58 7.51 -4.75 -8.05
CA ILE A 58 7.58 -3.52 -7.26
C ILE A 58 9.05 -3.12 -7.11
N ILE A 59 9.35 -1.86 -7.39
CA ILE A 59 10.66 -1.26 -7.09
C ILE A 59 10.45 -0.18 -6.05
N GLU A 60 11.07 -0.34 -4.89
CA GLU A 60 11.06 0.64 -3.81
C GLU A 60 12.46 1.21 -3.59
N GLN A 61 12.53 2.50 -3.31
CA GLN A 61 13.80 3.21 -3.14
C GLN A 61 13.72 4.11 -1.92
N HIS A 62 14.71 4.01 -1.04
CA HIS A 62 14.79 4.78 0.20
C HIS A 62 16.21 5.27 0.45
N HIS A 63 16.36 6.20 1.38
CA HIS A 63 17.66 6.56 1.92
C HIS A 63 18.43 5.33 2.42
N ASP A 64 19.75 5.43 2.43
CA ASP A 64 20.70 4.39 2.86
C ASP A 64 20.57 3.99 4.33
N GLY A 65 20.13 4.91 5.21
CA GLY A 65 19.87 4.61 6.62
C GLY A 65 18.62 3.78 6.96
N LYS A 66 17.83 3.33 5.97
CA LYS A 66 16.62 2.54 6.24
C LYS A 66 16.97 1.09 6.59
N ILE A 67 16.50 0.64 7.75
CA ILE A 67 16.93 -0.64 8.37
C ILE A 67 16.25 -1.89 7.79
N ASP A 68 15.05 -1.74 7.24
CA ASP A 68 14.21 -2.83 6.74
C ASP A 68 14.18 -2.86 5.21
N ALA A 69 14.12 -4.07 4.64
CA ALA A 69 13.90 -4.32 3.22
C ALA A 69 13.14 -5.65 3.02
N PRO A 70 12.08 -5.68 2.19
CA PRO A 70 11.42 -4.53 1.57
C PRO A 70 10.70 -3.65 2.59
N SER A 71 10.34 -2.42 2.19
CA SER A 71 9.58 -1.52 3.06
C SER A 71 8.19 -2.07 3.40
N GLY A 72 7.65 -1.70 4.57
CA GLY A 72 6.28 -2.05 4.96
C GLY A 72 5.21 -1.58 3.97
N THR A 73 5.41 -0.43 3.31
CA THR A 73 4.50 0.05 2.25
C THR A 73 4.53 -0.86 1.03
N SER A 74 5.70 -1.40 0.67
CA SER A 74 5.84 -2.33 -0.46
C SER A 74 5.15 -3.66 -0.18
N LEU A 75 5.28 -4.17 1.05
CA LEU A 75 4.55 -5.38 1.49
C LEU A 75 3.03 -5.16 1.50
N ALA A 76 2.56 -4.02 2.02
CA ALA A 76 1.15 -3.67 1.98
C ALA A 76 0.62 -3.53 0.55
N THR A 77 1.42 -2.96 -0.36
CA THR A 77 1.09 -2.84 -1.77
C THR A 77 1.00 -4.21 -2.46
N ALA A 78 1.97 -5.08 -2.25
CA ALA A 78 1.96 -6.44 -2.79
C ALA A 78 0.73 -7.23 -2.30
N LYS A 79 0.43 -7.14 -0.99
CA LYS A 79 -0.77 -7.74 -0.43
C LYS A 79 -2.06 -7.22 -1.08
N ALA A 80 -2.20 -5.89 -1.23
CA ALA A 80 -3.38 -5.29 -1.83
C ALA A 80 -3.57 -5.72 -3.30
N ILE A 81 -2.47 -5.86 -4.05
CA ILE A 81 -2.47 -6.36 -5.43
C ILE A 81 -2.98 -7.80 -5.47
N VAL A 82 -2.39 -8.70 -4.67
CA VAL A 82 -2.75 -10.13 -4.64
C VAL A 82 -4.19 -10.33 -4.17
N ASP A 83 -4.61 -9.61 -3.13
CA ASP A 83 -5.99 -9.68 -2.61
C ASP A 83 -7.02 -9.29 -3.69
N ALA A 84 -6.71 -8.30 -4.53
CA ALA A 84 -7.60 -7.86 -5.61
C ALA A 84 -7.53 -8.74 -6.87
N HIS A 85 -6.38 -9.36 -7.13
CA HIS A 85 -6.24 -10.35 -8.20
C HIS A 85 -6.95 -11.68 -7.84
N GLY A 86 -7.05 -12.00 -6.55
CA GLY A 86 -7.77 -13.17 -6.03
C GLY A 86 -6.96 -14.47 -6.02
N LYS A 87 -5.71 -14.44 -6.48
CA LYS A 87 -4.74 -15.54 -6.46
C LYS A 87 -3.32 -14.96 -6.47
N PRO A 88 -2.27 -15.75 -6.19
CA PRO A 88 -0.88 -15.29 -6.37
C PRO A 88 -0.62 -14.82 -7.79
N MET A 89 0.22 -13.78 -7.94
CA MET A 89 0.63 -13.27 -9.25
C MET A 89 1.58 -14.28 -9.95
N SER A 90 1.74 -14.13 -11.26
CA SER A 90 2.63 -14.98 -12.05
C SER A 90 4.07 -14.49 -11.98
N VAL A 91 4.95 -15.34 -11.45
CA VAL A 91 6.39 -15.08 -11.40
C VAL A 91 7.04 -15.39 -12.75
N THR A 92 7.82 -14.45 -13.28
CA THR A 92 8.67 -14.74 -14.44
C THR A 92 9.88 -15.57 -14.01
N GLU A 93 9.91 -16.83 -14.43
CA GLU A 93 11.00 -17.75 -14.10
C GLU A 93 12.31 -17.29 -14.75
N THR A 94 13.34 -17.11 -13.92
CA THR A 94 14.70 -16.80 -14.36
C THR A 94 15.53 -18.08 -14.34
N LYS A 95 15.84 -18.65 -15.51
CA LYS A 95 16.54 -19.94 -15.63
C LYS A 95 17.91 -19.98 -14.95
N ARG A 96 18.60 -18.84 -14.89
CA ARG A 96 19.91 -18.70 -14.26
C ARG A 96 20.15 -17.25 -13.86
N GLU A 97 20.39 -17.03 -12.57
CA GLU A 97 20.98 -15.78 -12.09
C GLU A 97 22.51 -15.87 -12.23
N THR A 98 23.12 -14.94 -12.95
CA THR A 98 24.59 -14.82 -13.01
C THR A 98 25.16 -14.27 -11.71
N ILE A 99 24.38 -13.44 -11.01
CA ILE A 99 24.64 -12.95 -9.66
C ILE A 99 23.41 -13.29 -8.81
N GLN A 100 23.62 -14.07 -7.76
CA GLN A 100 22.53 -14.53 -6.88
C GLN A 100 21.77 -13.35 -6.25
N GLY A 101 20.44 -13.44 -6.24
CA GLY A 101 19.54 -12.47 -5.61
C GLY A 101 19.22 -11.24 -6.48
N THR A 102 19.61 -11.23 -7.75
CA THR A 102 19.40 -10.08 -8.64
C THR A 102 17.93 -9.88 -9.05
N ARG A 103 17.08 -10.91 -8.92
CA ARG A 103 15.63 -10.80 -9.19
C ARG A 103 14.80 -10.29 -8.01
N GLY A 104 15.43 -9.91 -6.90
CA GLY A 104 14.74 -9.41 -5.71
C GLY A 104 14.05 -10.51 -4.90
N GLY A 105 13.32 -10.10 -3.86
CA GLY A 105 12.52 -11.01 -3.03
C GLY A 105 11.14 -11.24 -3.64
N VAL A 106 10.55 -12.43 -3.46
CA VAL A 106 9.20 -12.74 -3.97
C VAL A 106 8.25 -13.01 -2.81
N VAL A 107 7.08 -12.36 -2.85
CA VAL A 107 5.95 -12.62 -1.92
C VAL A 107 4.68 -12.78 -2.74
N ASP A 108 3.99 -13.91 -2.59
CA ASP A 108 2.72 -14.21 -3.27
C ASP A 108 2.72 -13.94 -4.78
N GLY A 109 3.86 -14.22 -5.43
CA GLY A 109 4.05 -14.02 -6.86
C GLY A 109 4.51 -12.63 -7.29
N VAL A 110 4.63 -11.68 -6.35
CA VAL A 110 5.10 -10.32 -6.58
C VAL A 110 6.60 -10.24 -6.27
N ALA A 111 7.43 -9.93 -7.27
CA ALA A 111 8.84 -9.62 -7.04
C ALA A 111 9.01 -8.18 -6.52
N ILE A 112 9.84 -7.99 -5.50
CA ILE A 112 10.11 -6.70 -4.87
C ILE A 112 11.62 -6.43 -4.83
N HIS A 113 12.00 -5.27 -5.35
CA HIS A 113 13.38 -4.78 -5.43
C HIS A 113 13.56 -3.57 -4.53
N SER A 114 14.58 -3.60 -3.67
CA SER A 114 14.82 -2.55 -2.67
C SER A 114 16.13 -1.82 -2.95
N VAL A 115 16.04 -0.53 -3.28
CA VAL A 115 17.18 0.36 -3.53
C VAL A 115 17.45 1.21 -2.29
N ARG A 116 18.72 1.32 -1.89
CA ARG A 116 19.17 2.10 -0.73
C ARG A 116 20.32 3.00 -1.17
N LEU A 117 20.07 4.31 -1.28
CA LEU A 117 21.08 5.27 -1.74
C LEU A 117 20.97 6.60 -0.99
N PRO A 118 22.10 7.30 -0.74
CA PRO A 118 22.08 8.69 -0.29
C PRO A 118 21.31 9.58 -1.28
N GLY A 119 20.55 10.55 -0.75
CA GLY A 119 19.77 11.51 -1.53
C GLY A 119 18.34 11.07 -1.86
N LEU A 120 18.01 9.79 -1.71
CA LEU A 120 16.63 9.30 -1.78
C LEU A 120 15.88 9.58 -0.49
N VAL A 121 14.55 9.76 -0.57
CA VAL A 121 13.69 9.85 0.62
C VAL A 121 12.85 8.58 0.71
N ALA A 122 11.81 8.49 -0.13
CA ALA A 122 10.94 7.33 -0.24
C ALA A 122 10.23 7.36 -1.60
N HIS A 123 10.43 6.32 -2.39
CA HIS A 123 9.91 6.21 -3.75
C HIS A 123 9.42 4.78 -3.96
N GLN A 124 8.32 4.62 -4.69
CA GLN A 124 7.85 3.30 -5.09
C GLN A 124 7.23 3.36 -6.48
N GLU A 125 7.53 2.33 -7.27
CA GLU A 125 6.93 2.09 -8.57
C GLU A 125 6.40 0.66 -8.64
N VAL A 126 5.16 0.51 -9.09
CA VAL A 126 4.55 -0.78 -9.41
C VAL A 126 4.49 -0.89 -10.92
N ILE A 127 5.06 -1.97 -11.46
CA ILE A 127 5.19 -2.21 -12.89
C ILE A 127 4.40 -3.46 -13.23
N PHE A 128 3.30 -3.29 -13.98
CA PHE A 128 2.52 -4.39 -14.54
C PHE A 128 2.97 -4.66 -15.98
N GLY A 129 3.09 -5.94 -16.33
CA GLY A 129 3.48 -6.39 -17.66
C GLY A 129 2.34 -7.10 -18.38
N GLY A 130 2.10 -6.71 -19.63
CA GLY A 130 1.17 -7.36 -20.55
C GLY A 130 1.81 -7.57 -21.93
N THR A 131 1.21 -8.42 -22.76
CA THR A 131 1.71 -8.63 -24.12
C THR A 131 1.60 -7.33 -24.93
N GLY A 132 2.75 -6.73 -25.25
CA GLY A 132 2.82 -5.49 -26.03
C GLY A 132 2.66 -4.19 -25.23
N GLU A 133 2.55 -4.27 -23.90
CA GLU A 133 2.40 -3.08 -23.06
C GLU A 133 2.98 -3.23 -21.65
N THR A 134 3.18 -2.09 -20.99
CA THR A 134 3.50 -2.02 -19.56
C THR A 134 2.76 -0.86 -18.93
N LEU A 135 2.17 -1.08 -17.76
CA LEU A 135 1.62 -0.01 -16.93
C LEU A 135 2.55 0.25 -15.74
N ARG A 136 2.96 1.51 -15.56
CA ARG A 136 3.78 1.94 -14.42
C ARG A 136 3.00 2.92 -13.56
N ILE A 137 2.91 2.63 -12.26
CA ILE A 137 2.26 3.50 -11.27
C ILE A 137 3.31 3.87 -10.25
N ARG A 138 3.66 5.16 -10.19
CA ARG A 138 4.81 5.63 -9.42
C ARG A 138 4.43 6.76 -8.47
N HIS A 139 4.99 6.70 -7.26
CA HIS A 139 4.93 7.78 -6.28
C HIS A 139 6.35 8.13 -5.81
N ASP A 140 6.67 9.42 -5.88
CA ASP A 140 7.95 9.97 -5.44
C ASP A 140 7.73 10.95 -4.28
N THR A 141 8.39 10.70 -3.16
CA THR A 141 8.44 11.66 -2.05
C THR A 141 9.70 12.48 -2.16
N SER A 142 9.57 13.77 -2.45
CA SER A 142 10.71 14.70 -2.45
C SER A 142 10.99 15.29 -1.07
N ASP A 143 9.95 15.44 -0.23
CA ASP A 143 10.04 16.04 1.09
C ASP A 143 8.97 15.48 2.04
N ARG A 144 9.23 15.46 3.34
CA ARG A 144 8.29 14.96 4.36
C ARG A 144 7.05 15.84 4.51
N ALA A 145 7.03 17.06 4.00
CA ALA A 145 5.83 17.88 3.89
C ALA A 145 4.72 17.18 3.08
N SER A 146 5.06 16.20 2.23
CA SER A 146 4.09 15.41 1.45
C SER A 146 3.07 14.65 2.32
N PHE A 147 3.40 14.36 3.58
CA PHE A 147 2.50 13.68 4.53
C PHE A 147 1.47 14.66 5.14
N MET A 148 1.76 15.96 5.19
CA MET A 148 0.93 16.94 5.90
C MET A 148 -0.50 17.06 5.36
N PRO A 149 -0.74 17.07 4.03
CA PRO A 149 -2.11 17.05 3.50
C PRO A 149 -2.94 15.88 4.01
N GLY A 150 -2.37 14.67 4.12
CA GLY A 150 -3.08 13.51 4.65
C GLY A 150 -3.33 13.61 6.15
N VAL A 151 -2.39 14.17 6.92
CA VAL A 151 -2.61 14.45 8.36
C VAL A 151 -3.75 15.44 8.54
N LEU A 152 -3.78 16.53 7.77
CA LEU A 152 -4.85 17.52 7.82
C LEU A 152 -6.20 16.93 7.43
N LEU A 153 -6.24 16.05 6.44
CA LEU A 153 -7.44 15.31 6.06
C LEU A 153 -7.94 14.47 7.24
N ALA A 154 -7.08 13.64 7.84
CA ALA A 154 -7.47 12.80 8.98
C ALA A 154 -7.96 13.62 10.18
N VAL A 155 -7.30 14.73 10.50
CA VAL A 155 -7.71 15.63 11.61
C VAL A 155 -9.07 16.27 11.34
N ARG A 156 -9.40 16.57 10.08
CA ARG A 156 -10.73 17.11 9.72
C ARG A 156 -11.79 16.02 9.78
N GLU A 157 -11.54 14.88 9.13
CA GLU A 157 -12.52 13.81 9.01
C GLU A 157 -12.81 13.10 10.33
N VAL A 158 -11.83 12.99 11.24
CA VAL A 158 -12.05 12.33 12.54
C VAL A 158 -13.18 12.98 13.35
N MET A 159 -13.49 14.25 13.10
CA MET A 159 -14.60 14.96 13.73
C MET A 159 -15.98 14.43 13.32
N ASN A 160 -16.07 13.83 12.13
CA ASN A 160 -17.29 13.27 11.55
C ASN A 160 -17.44 11.76 11.82
N LEU A 161 -16.37 11.11 12.30
CA LEU A 161 -16.36 9.68 12.59
C LEU A 161 -16.95 9.37 13.97
N LYS A 162 -17.58 8.20 14.09
CA LYS A 162 -18.09 7.62 15.35
C LYS A 162 -17.38 6.33 15.77
N SER A 163 -16.41 5.88 14.99
CA SER A 163 -15.66 4.65 15.21
C SER A 163 -14.21 4.83 14.75
N LEU A 164 -13.40 3.80 14.98
CA LEU A 164 -12.03 3.73 14.47
C LEU A 164 -12.04 3.46 12.96
N VAL A 165 -11.25 4.25 12.22
CA VAL A 165 -10.83 3.96 10.85
C VAL A 165 -9.35 3.59 10.86
N VAL A 166 -9.01 2.47 10.23
CA VAL A 166 -7.64 2.00 10.05
C VAL A 166 -7.23 2.21 8.59
N GLY A 167 -6.08 2.84 8.38
CA GLY A 167 -5.63 3.29 7.07
C GLY A 167 -6.29 4.62 6.68
N LEU A 168 -5.56 5.44 5.91
CA LEU A 168 -6.10 6.72 5.44
C LEU A 168 -7.02 6.54 4.22
N GLU A 169 -6.87 5.45 3.48
CA GLU A 169 -7.72 5.05 2.37
C GLU A 169 -9.20 4.93 2.77
N GLY A 170 -9.48 4.55 4.02
CA GLY A 170 -10.84 4.48 4.56
C GLY A 170 -11.55 5.84 4.63
N LEU A 171 -10.82 6.93 4.46
CA LEU A 171 -11.37 8.29 4.41
C LEU A 171 -11.59 8.80 2.98
N PHE A 172 -11.14 8.07 1.95
CA PHE A 172 -11.16 8.58 0.57
C PHE A 172 -12.48 8.27 -0.16
N GLY A 173 -13.39 7.53 0.47
CA GLY A 173 -14.70 7.22 -0.11
C GLY A 173 -14.63 6.31 -1.32
N PHE A 174 -13.55 5.53 -1.49
CA PHE A 174 -13.52 4.44 -2.46
C PHE A 174 -14.55 3.40 -2.02
N GLU A 175 -15.65 3.28 -2.77
CA GLU A 175 -16.65 2.27 -2.48
C GLU A 175 -15.99 0.89 -2.44
N SER A 176 -16.36 0.08 -1.45
CA SER A 176 -15.96 -1.32 -1.42
C SER A 176 -16.72 -2.05 -2.53
N GLU A 177 -16.21 -2.03 -3.77
CA GLU A 177 -16.65 -2.98 -4.78
C GLU A 177 -16.35 -4.37 -4.24
N GLY A 178 -17.41 -5.09 -3.84
CA GLY A 178 -17.36 -6.54 -3.69
C GLY A 178 -16.93 -7.18 -5.01
N PRO A 179 -16.55 -8.47 -5.01
CA PRO A 179 -16.10 -9.12 -6.24
C PRO A 179 -17.19 -9.04 -7.30
N HIS A 180 -16.99 -8.15 -8.29
CA HIS A 180 -17.77 -8.18 -9.52
C HIS A 180 -17.47 -9.50 -10.21
N SER A 181 -18.44 -10.41 -10.09
CA SER A 181 -18.60 -11.60 -10.91
C SER A 181 -18.31 -11.25 -12.37
N ALA A 182 -17.16 -11.69 -12.88
CA ALA A 182 -16.83 -11.69 -14.30
C ALA A 182 -17.60 -12.81 -15.02
N ALA A 183 -18.93 -12.82 -14.85
CA ALA A 183 -19.87 -13.63 -15.60
C ALA A 183 -20.90 -12.67 -16.18
N ASP A 184 -20.49 -11.99 -17.25
CA ASP A 184 -21.34 -11.42 -18.30
C ASP A 184 -20.45 -10.62 -19.26
N ALA A 185 -19.66 -11.35 -20.03
CA ALA A 185 -19.08 -10.84 -21.27
C ALA A 185 -18.90 -12.02 -22.23
N GLY A 186 -19.93 -12.23 -23.05
CA GLY A 186 -19.86 -12.80 -24.41
C GLY A 186 -19.43 -14.26 -24.55
#